data_AF-A0AAD1C055-F1
#
_entry.id   AF-A0AAD1C055-F1
#
_cell.length_a   1.000
_cell.length_b   1.000
_cell.length_c   1.000
_cell.angle_alpha   90.00
_cell.angle_beta   90.00
_cell.angle_gamma   90.00
#
_symmetry.space_group_name_H-M   'P 1'
#
loop_
_entity.id
_entity.type
_entity.pdbx_description
1 polymer ?
#
loop_
_entity_poly.entity_id
_entity_poly.type
_entity_poly.pdbx_seq_one_letter_code
_entity_poly.pdbx_strand_id
1 'polypeptide(L)'
;MAVNALDELRDLHTHFNLLRGADSALLKANNFDTKLNHLGHLVDELERQRETYFNLTSIDGALEMLLELLHAAHAEKLYSDHLHCLMEPLRGKLYRALNEMEAII
;
A
#
# COMPACT_ATOMS: atom_id res chain seq x y z
N MET A 1 21.12 -3.13 5.70
CA MET A 1 19.71 -3.58 5.72
C MET A 1 18.94 -2.55 6.50
N ALA A 2 18.18 -1.68 5.83
CA ALA A 2 17.27 -0.79 6.54
C ALA A 2 16.15 -1.69 7.08
N VAL A 3 16.11 -1.89 8.40
CA VAL A 3 14.94 -2.50 9.03
C VAL A 3 13.77 -1.58 8.72
N ASN A 4 12.72 -2.12 8.11
CA ASN A 4 11.55 -1.34 7.74
C ASN A 4 10.86 -0.94 9.06
N ALA A 5 10.70 0.35 9.33
CA ALA A 5 10.09 0.84 10.56
C ALA A 5 8.70 0.22 10.83
N LEU A 6 7.99 -0.20 9.78
CA LEU A 6 6.72 -0.91 9.89
C LEU A 6 6.88 -2.34 10.44
N ASP A 7 7.96 -3.03 10.09
CA ASP A 7 8.26 -4.36 10.61
C ASP A 7 8.65 -4.27 12.09
N GLU A 8 9.41 -3.24 12.49
CA GLU A 8 9.68 -2.96 13.91
C GLU A 8 8.41 -2.64 14.71
N LEU A 9 7.50 -1.84 14.14
CA LEU A 9 6.21 -1.53 14.77
C LEU A 9 5.33 -2.79 14.92
N ARG A 10 5.34 -3.70 13.95
CA ARG A 10 4.66 -5.00 14.05
C ARG A 10 5.24 -5.87 15.15
N ASP A 11 6.57 -5.94 15.22
CA ASP A 11 7.24 -6.71 16.25
C ASP A 11 6.93 -6.13 17.64
N LEU A 12 6.99 -4.81 17.80
CA LEU A 12 6.62 -4.13 19.04
C LEU A 12 5.16 -4.38 19.42
N HIS A 13 4.22 -4.23 18.48
CA HIS A 13 2.81 -4.51 18.72
C HIS A 13 2.58 -5.96 19.16
N THR A 14 3.26 -6.92 18.52
CA THR A 14 3.20 -8.35 18.87
C THR A 14 3.73 -8.62 20.26
N HIS A 15 4.87 -8.02 20.63
CA HIS A 15 5.45 -8.15 21.97
C HIS A 15 4.56 -7.52 23.05
N PHE A 16 4.00 -6.34 22.79
CA PHE A 16 3.08 -5.71 23.75
C PHE A 16 1.74 -6.44 23.86
N ASN A 17 1.33 -7.17 22.83
CA ASN A 17 0.16 -8.07 22.89
C ASN A 17 0.30 -9.19 23.92
N LEU A 18 1.52 -9.59 24.28
CA LEU A 18 1.75 -10.55 25.36
C LEU A 18 1.33 -10.02 26.74
N LEU A 19 1.26 -8.69 26.89
CA LEU A 19 0.86 -8.03 28.13
C LEU A 19 -0.65 -7.73 28.18
N ARG A 20 -1.39 -8.07 27.12
CA ARG A 20 -2.82 -7.81 27.02
C ARG A 20 -3.59 -8.50 28.14
N GLY A 21 -4.47 -7.77 28.80
CA GLY A 21 -5.28 -8.30 29.90
C GLY A 21 -4.49 -8.69 31.14
N ALA A 22 -3.20 -8.35 31.23
CA ALA A 22 -2.41 -8.54 32.45
C ALA A 22 -3.03 -7.76 33.61
N ASP A 23 -3.14 -8.40 34.77
CA ASP A 23 -3.77 -7.80 35.96
C ASP A 23 -2.81 -6.84 36.67
N SER A 24 -2.49 -5.74 35.98
CA SER A 24 -1.67 -4.66 36.49
C SER A 24 -2.50 -3.39 36.62
N ALA A 25 -2.61 -2.87 37.84
CA ALA A 25 -3.29 -1.61 38.11
C ALA A 25 -2.70 -0.45 37.28
N LEU A 26 -1.40 -0.46 37.03
CA LEU A 26 -0.72 0.54 36.20
C LEU A 26 -1.14 0.46 34.72
N LEU A 27 -1.24 -0.75 34.17
CA LEU A 27 -1.64 -0.95 32.77
C LEU A 27 -3.12 -0.57 32.56
N LYS A 28 -3.98 -0.96 33.51
CA LYS A 28 -5.40 -0.59 33.51
C LYS A 28 -5.59 0.92 33.63
N ALA A 29 -4.89 1.57 34.57
CA ALA A 29 -4.95 3.03 34.74
C ALA A 29 -4.49 3.81 33.50
N ASN A 30 -3.62 3.23 32.68
CA ASN A 30 -3.11 3.84 31.45
C ASN A 30 -3.90 3.48 30.19
N ASN A 31 -5.02 2.75 30.32
CA ASN A 31 -5.81 2.22 29.20
C ASN A 31 -4.94 1.47 28.17
N PHE A 32 -4.01 0.65 28.67
CA PHE A 32 -3.00 -0.02 27.86
C PHE A 32 -3.61 -0.81 26.70
N ASP A 33 -4.61 -1.65 26.96
CA ASP A 33 -5.25 -2.49 25.94
C ASP A 33 -5.91 -1.64 24.83
N THR A 34 -6.52 -0.51 25.18
CA THR A 34 -7.11 0.43 24.22
C THR A 34 -6.05 1.07 23.34
N LYS A 35 -4.94 1.51 23.94
CA LYS A 35 -3.80 2.08 23.19
C LYS A 35 -3.13 1.03 22.30
N LEU A 36 -3.08 -0.21 22.77
CA LEU A 36 -2.53 -1.32 22.01
C LEU A 36 -3.41 -1.65 20.79
N ASN A 37 -4.74 -1.66 20.94
CA ASN A 37 -5.65 -1.78 19.81
C ASN A 37 -5.46 -0.61 18.82
N HIS A 38 -5.32 0.62 19.32
CA HIS A 38 -5.06 1.77 18.46
C HIS A 38 -3.74 1.64 17.69
N LEU A 39 -2.67 1.16 18.34
CA LEU A 39 -1.40 0.86 17.68
C LEU A 39 -1.57 -0.20 16.60
N GLY A 40 -2.32 -1.27 16.86
CA GLY A 40 -2.63 -2.29 15.86
C GLY A 40 -3.32 -1.71 14.63
N HIS A 41 -4.35 -0.88 14.84
CA HIS A 41 -5.02 -0.19 13.73
C HIS A 41 -4.10 0.74 12.93
N LEU A 42 -3.20 1.47 13.59
CA LEU A 42 -2.22 2.32 12.90
C LEU A 42 -1.23 1.50 12.06
N VAL A 43 -0.82 0.34 12.55
CA VAL A 43 0.04 -0.59 11.79
C VAL A 43 -0.68 -1.11 10.55
N ASP A 44 -1.94 -1.55 10.68
CA ASP A 44 -2.75 -2.02 9.56
C ASP A 44 -2.92 -0.92 8.49
N GLU A 45 -3.14 0.33 8.92
CA GLU A 45 -3.31 1.47 8.03
C GLU A 45 -2.01 1.83 7.28
N LEU A 46 -0.87 1.79 7.97
CA LEU A 46 0.43 2.00 7.35
C LEU A 46 0.77 0.88 6.35
N GLU A 47 0.34 -0.36 6.59
CA GLU A 47 0.50 -1.46 5.62
C GLU A 47 -0.31 -1.19 4.34
N ARG A 48 -1.55 -0.73 4.46
CA ARG A 48 -2.39 -0.35 3.32
C ARG A 48 -1.81 0.82 2.52
N GLN A 49 -1.27 1.83 3.20
CA GLN A 49 -0.60 2.95 2.53
C GLN A 49 0.65 2.49 1.77
N ARG A 50 1.44 1.59 2.34
CA ARG A 50 2.61 1.01 1.68
C ARG A 50 2.21 0.23 0.42
N GLU A 51 1.16 -0.59 0.49
CA GLU A 51 0.62 -1.32 -0.66
C GLU A 51 0.14 -0.36 -1.75
N THR A 52 -0.63 0.67 -1.38
CA THR A 52 -1.10 1.73 -2.29
C THR A 52 0.08 2.42 -2.98
N TYR A 53 1.13 2.77 -2.23
CA TYR A 53 2.34 3.38 -2.79
C TYR A 53 3.02 2.47 -3.82
N PHE A 54 3.15 1.17 -3.55
CA PHE A 54 3.70 0.22 -4.51
C PHE A 54 2.82 0.10 -5.76
N ASN A 55 1.50 0.08 -5.62
CA ASN A 55 0.57 0.05 -6.73
C ASN A 55 0.70 1.31 -7.60
N LEU A 56 0.78 2.50 -6.99
CA LEU A 56 1.04 3.75 -7.70
C LEU A 56 2.38 3.75 -8.43
N THR A 57 3.45 3.28 -7.79
CA THR A 57 4.79 3.22 -8.40
C THR A 57 4.80 2.25 -9.58
N SER A 58 4.09 1.11 -9.48
CA SER A 58 3.94 0.19 -10.61
C SER A 58 3.14 0.79 -11.76
N ILE A 59 2.16 1.66 -11.47
CA ILE A 59 1.36 2.35 -12.48
C ILE A 59 2.21 3.41 -13.18
N ASP A 60 2.98 4.20 -12.43
CA ASP A 60 3.87 5.22 -12.96
C ASP A 60 4.87 4.64 -13.98
N GLY A 61 5.58 3.57 -13.61
CA GLY A 61 6.50 2.91 -14.55
C GLY A 61 5.79 2.28 -15.76
N ALA A 62 4.54 1.85 -15.63
CA ALA A 62 3.77 1.33 -16.75
C ALA A 62 3.20 2.45 -17.66
N LEU A 63 2.94 3.64 -17.11
CA LEU A 63 2.61 4.84 -17.87
C LEU A 63 3.82 5.36 -18.65
N GLU A 64 5.01 5.37 -18.04
CA GLU A 64 6.27 5.70 -18.74
C GLU A 64 6.48 4.78 -19.95
N MET A 65 6.36 3.47 -19.76
CA MET A 65 6.46 2.50 -20.86
C MET A 65 5.43 2.73 -21.97
N LEU A 66 4.20 3.10 -21.62
CA LEU A 66 3.17 3.43 -22.61
C LEU A 66 3.47 4.72 -23.37
N LEU A 67 4.03 5.74 -22.71
CA LEU A 67 4.46 6.96 -23.37
C LEU A 67 5.61 6.69 -24.36
N GLU A 68 6.56 5.84 -23.99
CA GLU A 68 7.64 5.40 -24.89
C GLU A 68 7.07 4.62 -26.09
N LEU A 69 6.14 3.70 -25.86
CA LEU A 69 5.49 2.93 -26.93
C LEU A 69 4.63 3.81 -27.85
N LEU A 70 3.92 4.81 -27.30
CA LEU A 70 3.20 5.82 -28.07
C LEU A 70 4.15 6.67 -28.93
N HIS A 71 5.29 7.06 -28.37
CA HIS A 71 6.32 7.82 -29.09
C HIS A 71 6.92 6.99 -30.24
N ALA A 72 7.27 5.73 -29.98
CA ALA A 72 7.74 4.79 -30.99
C ALA A 72 6.66 4.49 -32.05
N ALA A 73 5.40 4.34 -31.65
CA ALA A 73 4.28 4.14 -32.56
C ALA A 73 4.04 5.32 -33.49
N HIS A 74 4.20 6.55 -32.98
CA HIS A 74 4.15 7.76 -33.77
C HIS A 74 5.30 7.85 -34.78
N ALA A 75 6.50 7.41 -34.37
CA ALA A 75 7.68 7.35 -35.24
C ALA A 75 7.59 6.23 -36.31
N GLU A 76 6.99 5.07 -35.98
CA GLU A 76 7.03 3.86 -36.83
C GLU A 76 5.68 3.39 -37.40
N LYS A 77 4.58 4.14 -37.22
CA LYS A 77 3.21 3.78 -37.67
C LYS A 77 2.70 2.43 -37.12
N LEU A 78 2.88 2.18 -35.82
CA LEU A 78 2.27 1.00 -35.17
C LEU A 78 0.73 1.07 -35.20
N TYR A 79 0.08 -0.06 -35.50
CA TYR A 79 -1.37 -0.17 -35.60
C TYR A 79 -2.06 -0.02 -34.23
N SER A 80 -3.16 0.74 -34.21
CA SER A 80 -4.04 1.06 -33.06
C SER A 80 -4.38 -0.15 -32.16
N ASP A 81 -4.56 -1.32 -32.76
CA ASP A 81 -5.01 -2.52 -32.06
C ASP A 81 -3.96 -3.06 -31.08
N HIS A 82 -2.67 -2.87 -31.38
CA HIS A 82 -1.57 -3.24 -30.47
C HIS A 82 -1.51 -2.29 -29.27
N LEU A 83 -1.82 -1.02 -29.48
CA LEU A 83 -1.84 -0.02 -28.42
C LEU A 83 -2.99 -0.30 -27.43
N HIS A 84 -4.16 -0.70 -27.94
CA HIS A 84 -5.30 -1.08 -27.12
C HIS A 84 -4.98 -2.25 -26.18
N CYS A 85 -4.35 -3.32 -26.69
CA CYS A 85 -3.92 -4.47 -25.90
C CYS A 85 -2.93 -4.11 -24.78
N LEU A 86 -2.13 -3.06 -24.98
CA LEU A 86 -1.17 -2.56 -23.98
C LEU A 86 -1.82 -1.64 -22.93
N MET A 87 -2.85 -0.88 -23.31
CA MET A 87 -3.53 0.07 -22.42
C MET A 87 -4.53 -0.60 -21.46
N GLU A 88 -5.12 -1.74 -21.84
CA GLU A 88 -6.18 -2.40 -21.05
C GLU A 88 -5.72 -2.92 -19.68
N PRO A 89 -4.53 -3.56 -19.54
CA PRO A 89 -3.99 -3.95 -18.23
C PRO A 89 -3.68 -2.73 -17.35
N LEU A 90 -3.22 -1.63 -17.94
CA LEU A 90 -2.92 -0.39 -17.22
C LEU A 90 -4.19 0.23 -16.65
N ARG A 91 -5.25 0.32 -17.46
CA ARG A 91 -6.57 0.78 -17.02
C ARG A 91 -7.07 -0.05 -15.83
N GLY A 92 -6.88 -1.36 -15.86
CA GLY A 92 -7.23 -2.26 -14.74
C GLY A 92 -6.44 -1.96 -13.46
N LYS A 93 -5.12 -1.75 -13.56
CA LYS A 93 -4.28 -1.39 -12.41
C LYS A 93 -4.63 -0.03 -11.82
N LEU A 94 -4.83 0.98 -12.66
CA LEU A 94 -5.29 2.33 -12.26
C LEU A 94 -6.63 2.27 -11.54
N TYR A 95 -7.60 1.55 -12.10
CA TYR A 95 -8.91 1.40 -11.49
C TYR A 95 -8.85 0.71 -10.12
N ARG A 96 -8.01 -0.33 -9.99
CA ARG A 96 -7.79 -1.02 -8.72
C ARG A 96 -7.16 -0.10 -7.66
N ALA A 97 -6.08 0.61 -8.02
CA ALA A 97 -5.43 1.55 -7.11
C ALA A 97 -6.37 2.69 -6.67
N LEU A 98 -7.26 3.15 -7.55
CA LEU A 98 -8.24 4.19 -7.26
C LEU A 98 -9.31 3.70 -6.26
N ASN A 99 -9.79 2.45 -6.42
CA ASN A 99 -10.71 1.83 -5.47
C ASN A 99 -10.06 1.55 -4.10
N GLU A 100 -8.78 1.17 -4.09
CA GLU A 100 -8.01 0.98 -2.85
C GLU A 100 -7.82 2.30 -2.10
N MET A 101 -7.64 3.41 -2.81
CA MET A 101 -7.60 4.76 -2.22
C MET A 101 -8.96 5.19 -1.66
N GLU A 102 -10.08 4.90 -2.34
CA GLU A 102 -11.42 5.19 -1.80
C GLU A 102 -11.72 4.42 -0.52
N ALA A 103 -11.14 3.23 -0.32
CA ALA A 103 -11.32 2.44 0.89
C ALA A 103 -10.55 3.00 2.12
N ILE A 104 -9.66 3.97 1.91
CA ILE A 104 -8.84 4.61 2.94
C ILE A 104 -9.50 5.91 3.47
N ILE A 105 -10.39 6.54 2.69
CA ILE A 105 -11.08 7.81 3.02
C ILE A 105 -12.44 7.53 3.70
#